data_AF-A0A9Q3D4U3-F1
#
_entry.id   AF-A0A9Q3D4U3-F1
#
_cell.length_a   1.000
_cell.length_b   1.000
_cell.length_c   1.000
_cell.angle_alpha   90.00
_cell.angle_beta   90.00
_cell.angle_gamma   90.00
#
_symmetry.space_group_name_H-M   'P 1'
#
loop_
_entity.id
_entity.type
_entity.pdbx_description
1 polymer ?
#
loop_
_entity_poly.entity_id
_entity_poly.type
_entity_poly.pdbx_seq_one_letter_code
_entity_poly.pdbx_strand_id
1 'polypeptide(L)'
;MDLPPLSFHASLEEQWDEEEDPEEIETVLKVVPPSYHQYLDVFSKVKAEKLPPHCACDHHIELEVLLPPVGVIYSSSKHESETLQAYISENVQKGLIRPSSSLTGALVLFVKKKDGGI
;
A
#
# COMPACT_ATOMS: atom_id res chain seq x y z
N MET A 1 -0.22 -25.71 -36.27
CA MET A 1 -0.54 -26.10 -34.89
C MET A 1 -0.85 -24.81 -34.18
N ASP A 2 -2.11 -24.40 -34.24
CA ASP A 2 -2.54 -23.08 -33.79
C ASP A 2 -2.90 -23.15 -32.31
N LEU A 3 -2.22 -22.34 -31.49
CA LEU A 3 -2.52 -22.19 -30.07
C LEU A 3 -3.86 -21.45 -29.92
N PRO A 4 -4.74 -21.86 -28.99
CA PRO A 4 -5.95 -21.11 -28.73
C PRO A 4 -5.63 -19.79 -28.02
N PRO A 5 -6.48 -18.75 -28.19
CA PRO A 5 -6.29 -17.47 -27.52
C PRO A 5 -6.42 -17.65 -26.00
N LEU A 6 -5.53 -17.00 -25.25
CA LEU A 6 -5.66 -16.87 -23.81
C LEU A 6 -6.96 -16.10 -23.52
N SER A 7 -7.98 -16.82 -23.10
CA SER A 7 -9.17 -16.25 -22.49
C SER A 7 -8.73 -15.61 -21.18
N PHE A 8 -8.78 -14.28 -21.14
CA PHE A 8 -8.81 -13.54 -19.88
C PHE A 8 -10.14 -13.91 -19.22
N HIS A 9 -10.11 -14.91 -18.35
CA HIS A 9 -11.25 -15.25 -17.53
C HIS A 9 -11.46 -14.05 -16.60
N ALA A 10 -12.40 -13.18 -16.96
CA ALA A 10 -12.91 -12.18 -16.06
C ALA A 10 -13.66 -12.91 -14.94
N SER A 11 -12.94 -13.29 -13.88
CA SER A 11 -13.49 -13.40 -12.52
C SER A 11 -13.45 -11.97 -11.98
N LEU A 12 -14.51 -11.15 -12.09
CA LEU A 12 -15.80 -11.27 -11.42
C LEU A 12 -15.61 -11.67 -9.96
N GLU A 13 -15.39 -10.62 -9.15
CA GLU A 13 -15.72 -10.55 -7.72
C GLU A 13 -15.32 -11.79 -6.91
N GLU A 14 -14.02 -12.04 -6.76
CA GLU A 14 -13.58 -12.71 -5.53
C GLU A 14 -13.68 -11.68 -4.40
N GLN A 15 -14.90 -11.63 -3.87
CA GLN A 15 -15.29 -11.16 -2.56
C GLN A 15 -14.22 -11.54 -1.53
N TRP A 16 -13.39 -10.57 -1.15
CA TRP A 16 -12.68 -10.63 0.12
C TRP A 16 -13.54 -9.89 1.13
N ASP A 17 -14.53 -10.60 1.67
CA ASP A 17 -15.17 -10.24 2.93
C ASP A 17 -14.16 -10.50 4.06
N GLU A 18 -13.16 -9.63 4.17
CA GLU A 18 -12.47 -9.47 5.45
C GLU A 18 -13.48 -8.84 6.38
N GLU A 19 -14.00 -9.64 7.31
CA GLU A 19 -14.85 -9.14 8.38
C GLU A 19 -14.06 -8.09 9.16
N GLU A 20 -14.50 -6.84 9.06
CA GLU A 20 -14.02 -5.75 9.90
C GLU A 20 -14.27 -6.14 11.37
N ASP A 21 -13.28 -5.89 12.22
CA ASP A 21 -13.42 -6.15 13.65
C ASP A 21 -14.65 -5.39 14.18
N PRO A 22 -15.64 -6.08 14.77
CA PRO A 22 -16.84 -5.44 15.29
C PRO A 22 -16.53 -4.30 16.28
N GLU A 23 -15.44 -4.42 17.04
CA GLU A 23 -14.99 -3.38 17.97
C GLU A 23 -14.56 -2.12 17.23
N GLU A 24 -13.90 -2.26 16.08
CA GLU A 24 -13.44 -1.15 15.26
C GLU A 24 -14.62 -0.40 14.62
N ILE A 25 -15.60 -1.12 14.07
CA ILE A 25 -16.83 -0.51 13.51
C ILE A 25 -17.56 0.32 14.57
N GLU A 26 -17.69 -0.22 15.79
CA GLU A 26 -18.33 0.49 16.91
C GLU A 26 -17.55 1.76 17.28
N THR A 27 -16.21 1.72 17.26
CA THR A 27 -15.40 2.92 17.52
C THR A 27 -15.58 3.99 16.45
N VAL A 28 -15.62 3.60 15.17
CA VAL A 28 -15.80 4.53 14.04
C VAL A 28 -17.19 5.20 14.14
N LEU A 29 -18.25 4.45 14.43
CA LEU A 29 -19.61 4.97 14.60
C LEU A 29 -19.72 6.03 15.71
N LYS A 30 -18.97 5.86 16.80
CA LYS A 30 -18.96 6.82 17.92
C LYS A 30 -18.23 8.12 17.60
N VAL A 31 -17.22 8.07 16.73
CA VAL A 31 -16.36 9.22 16.39
C VAL A 31 -16.88 9.99 15.18
N VAL A 32 -17.42 9.29 14.18
CA VAL A 32 -17.87 9.89 12.92
C VAL A 32 -19.22 10.58 13.12
N PRO A 33 -19.38 11.87 12.73
CA PRO A 33 -20.65 12.57 12.83
C PRO A 33 -21.77 11.88 12.03
N PRO A 34 -23.04 11.92 12.49
CA PRO A 34 -24.16 11.24 11.84
C PRO A 34 -24.34 11.56 10.35
N SER A 35 -23.99 12.78 9.92
CA SER A 35 -24.04 13.19 8.51
C SER A 35 -23.14 12.37 7.58
N TYR A 36 -22.12 11.69 8.12
CA TYR A 36 -21.16 10.91 7.35
C TYR A 36 -21.33 9.39 7.55
N HIS A 37 -22.37 8.94 8.25
CA HIS A 37 -22.60 7.50 8.49
C HIS A 37 -22.85 6.70 7.20
N GLN A 38 -23.23 7.35 6.10
CA GLN A 38 -23.31 6.69 4.79
C GLN A 38 -21.93 6.37 4.17
N TYR A 39 -20.84 6.92 4.71
CA TYR A 39 -19.46 6.76 4.22
C TYR A 39 -18.55 6.08 5.25
N LEU A 40 -19.11 5.26 6.15
CA LEU A 40 -18.33 4.59 7.19
C LEU A 40 -17.24 3.69 6.61
N ASP A 41 -17.47 3.15 5.42
CA ASP A 41 -16.51 2.36 4.66
C ASP A 41 -15.22 3.13 4.33
N VAL A 42 -15.29 4.46 4.15
CA VAL A 42 -14.11 5.31 3.91
C VAL A 42 -13.22 5.39 5.15
N PHE A 43 -13.76 5.14 6.34
CA PHE A 43 -13.01 5.15 7.61
C PHE A 43 -12.50 3.76 8.01
N SER A 44 -12.72 2.73 7.19
CA SER A 44 -12.23 1.38 7.42
C SER A 44 -10.71 1.30 7.23
N LYS A 45 -10.00 0.87 8.28
CA LYS A 45 -8.55 0.65 8.19
C LYS A 45 -8.22 -0.49 7.23
N VAL A 46 -8.99 -1.58 7.27
CA VAL A 46 -8.79 -2.75 6.41
C VAL A 46 -8.90 -2.36 4.93
N LYS A 47 -9.92 -1.56 4.57
CA LYS A 47 -10.06 -1.07 3.20
C LYS A 47 -8.97 -0.07 2.82
N ALA A 48 -8.52 0.78 3.75
CA ALA A 48 -7.45 1.74 3.52
C ALA A 48 -6.08 1.09 3.27
N GLU A 49 -5.87 -0.14 3.72
CA GLU A 49 -4.64 -0.90 3.51
C GLU A 49 -4.55 -1.59 2.13
N LYS A 50 -5.61 -1.49 1.31
CA LYS A 50 -5.67 -2.09 -0.03
C LYS A 50 -5.41 -1.06 -1.11
N LEU A 51 -4.69 -1.46 -2.16
CA LEU A 51 -4.57 -0.64 -3.36
C LEU A 51 -5.94 -0.54 -4.05
N PRO A 52 -6.32 0.64 -4.55
CA PRO A 52 -7.49 0.75 -5.40
C PRO A 52 -7.28 -0.08 -6.67
N PRO A 53 -8.35 -0.62 -7.27
CA PRO A 53 -8.25 -1.31 -8.55
C PRO A 53 -7.69 -0.36 -9.62
N HIS A 54 -6.86 -0.91 -10.50
CA HIS A 54 -6.35 -0.19 -11.67
C HIS A 54 -7.51 0.41 -12.47
N CYS A 55 -7.38 1.67 -12.85
CA CYS A 55 -8.41 2.40 -13.57
C CYS A 55 -7.84 3.17 -14.76
N ALA A 56 -8.70 3.83 -15.54
CA ALA A 56 -8.26 4.62 -16.69
C ALA A 56 -7.32 5.79 -16.33
N CYS A 57 -7.24 6.14 -15.04
CA CYS A 57 -6.49 7.28 -14.51
C CYS A 57 -5.44 6.82 -13.48
N ASP A 58 -4.65 5.79 -13.79
CA ASP A 58 -3.53 5.42 -12.93
C ASP A 58 -2.47 6.53 -12.91
N HIS A 59 -1.78 6.66 -11.77
CA HIS A 59 -0.74 7.67 -11.62
C HIS A 59 0.45 7.37 -12.54
N HIS A 60 0.70 8.27 -13.49
CA HIS A 60 1.87 8.23 -14.37
C HIS A 60 2.89 9.27 -13.96
N ILE A 61 4.16 8.87 -13.88
CA ILE A 61 5.28 9.77 -13.61
C ILE A 61 5.96 10.08 -14.94
N GLU A 62 5.79 11.30 -15.45
CA GLU A 62 6.49 11.78 -16.63
C GLU A 62 7.96 12.06 -16.29
N LEU A 63 8.88 11.44 -17.05
CA LEU A 63 10.31 11.59 -16.83
C LEU A 63 10.89 12.62 -17.81
N GLU A 64 11.58 13.64 -17.28
CA GLU A 64 12.38 14.56 -18.10
C GLU A 64 13.64 13.89 -18.67
N VAL A 65 14.20 12.93 -17.91
CA VAL A 65 15.38 12.14 -18.30
C VAL A 65 15.07 10.66 -18.08
N LEU A 66 15.44 9.81 -19.03
CA LEU A 66 15.09 8.38 -19.04
C LEU A 66 15.60 7.59 -17.81
N LEU A 67 16.69 8.04 -17.18
CA LEU A 67 17.33 7.37 -16.05
C LEU A 67 17.66 8.41 -14.96
N PRO A 68 16.84 8.53 -13.91
CA PRO A 68 17.19 9.38 -12.78
C PRO A 68 18.41 8.82 -12.04
N PRO A 69 19.20 9.67 -11.36
CA PRO A 69 20.38 9.26 -10.62
C PRO A 69 20.08 8.14 -9.62
N VAL A 70 21.02 7.20 -9.46
CA VAL A 70 20.92 6.15 -8.45
C VAL A 70 21.14 6.77 -7.08
N GLY A 71 20.18 6.59 -6.16
CA GLY A 71 20.34 7.00 -4.77
C GLY A 71 21.53 6.29 -4.11
N VAL A 72 22.26 7.01 -3.25
CA VAL A 72 23.30 6.41 -2.40
C VAL A 72 22.65 5.48 -1.36
N ILE A 73 23.36 4.49 -0.82
CA ILE A 73 22.90 3.69 0.33
C ILE A 73 23.68 4.17 1.56
N TYR A 74 23.00 4.51 2.65
CA TYR A 74 23.65 4.91 3.91
C TYR A 74 23.61 3.80 4.96
N SER A 75 24.54 3.86 5.91
CA SER A 75 24.56 2.95 7.05
C SER A 75 23.43 3.28 8.03
N SER A 76 22.49 2.35 8.20
CA SER A 76 21.45 2.44 9.22
C SER A 76 21.85 1.76 10.52
N SER A 77 21.31 2.19 11.66
CA SER A 77 21.47 1.49 12.93
C SER A 77 20.70 0.16 12.94
N LYS A 78 21.01 -0.72 13.90
CA LYS A 78 20.31 -2.01 14.05
C LYS A 78 18.80 -1.82 14.20
N HIS A 79 18.40 -0.87 15.05
CA HIS A 79 16.99 -0.59 15.32
C HIS A 79 16.27 -0.10 14.05
N GLU A 80 16.86 0.84 13.31
CA GLU A 80 16.32 1.34 12.04
C GLU A 80 16.20 0.23 10.99
N SER A 81 17.20 -0.65 10.89
CA SER A 81 17.17 -1.78 9.96
C SER A 81 16.06 -2.77 10.30
N GLU A 82 15.85 -3.08 11.58
CA GLU A 82 14.77 -3.96 12.03
C GLU A 82 13.39 -3.33 11.73
N THR A 83 13.22 -2.04 12.02
CA THR A 83 11.99 -1.30 11.71
C THR A 83 11.70 -1.28 10.21
N LEU A 84 12.70 -1.02 9.38
CA LEU A 84 12.55 -1.02 7.93
C LEU A 84 12.20 -2.41 7.39
N GLN A 85 12.83 -3.46 7.92
CA GLN A 85 12.53 -4.83 7.49
C GLN A 85 11.09 -5.23 7.86
N ALA A 86 10.62 -4.85 9.05
CA ALA A 86 9.23 -5.05 9.45
C ALA A 86 8.27 -4.30 8.51
N TYR A 87 8.52 -3.01 8.26
CA TYR A 87 7.73 -2.20 7.34
C TYR A 87 7.65 -2.82 5.94
N ILE A 88 8.79 -3.24 5.37
CA ILE A 88 8.84 -3.87 4.05
C ILE A 88 8.02 -5.15 4.04
N SER A 89 8.20 -6.02 5.04
CA SER A 89 7.52 -7.32 5.11
C SER A 89 5.99 -7.14 5.18
N GLU A 90 5.53 -6.21 6.02
CA GLU A 90 4.12 -5.86 6.15
C GLU A 90 3.53 -5.32 4.85
N ASN A 91 4.21 -4.36 4.21
CA ASN A 91 3.70 -3.74 2.98
C ASN A 91 3.77 -4.67 1.76
N VAL A 92 4.70 -5.62 1.74
CA VAL A 92 4.73 -6.71 0.75
C VAL A 92 3.56 -7.66 0.98
N GLN A 93 3.28 -8.04 2.23
CA GLN A 93 2.13 -8.89 2.57
C GLN A 93 0.80 -8.23 2.18
N LYS A 94 0.68 -6.92 2.42
CA LYS A 94 -0.50 -6.12 2.01
C LYS A 94 -0.59 -5.90 0.49
N GLY A 95 0.46 -6.22 -0.28
CA GLY A 95 0.52 -5.98 -1.71
C GLY A 95 0.69 -4.52 -2.11
N LEU A 96 1.01 -3.62 -1.16
CA LEU A 96 1.25 -2.20 -1.40
C LEU A 96 2.57 -1.95 -2.13
N ILE A 97 3.58 -2.78 -1.86
CA ILE A 97 4.89 -2.75 -2.53
C ILE A 97 5.29 -4.15 -3.01
N ARG A 98 6.23 -4.21 -3.96
CA ARG A 98 6.78 -5.47 -4.46
C ARG A 98 8.28 -5.36 -4.75
N PRO A 99 9.03 -6.48 -4.73
CA PRO A 99 10.39 -6.51 -5.23
C PRO A 99 10.46 -6.00 -6.68
N SER A 100 11.52 -5.25 -7.00
CA SER A 100 11.74 -4.66 -8.31
C SER A 100 13.22 -4.73 -8.67
N SER A 101 13.52 -4.91 -9.96
CA SER A 101 14.87 -4.87 -10.54
C SER A 101 15.15 -3.53 -11.23
N SER A 102 14.64 -2.43 -10.68
CA SER A 102 14.79 -1.08 -11.23
C SER A 102 16.26 -0.66 -11.29
N LEU A 103 16.63 0.06 -12.35
CA LEU A 103 17.96 0.69 -12.49
C LEU A 103 18.12 1.93 -11.60
N THR A 104 17.02 2.42 -11.03
CA THR A 104 17.00 3.56 -10.10
C THR A 104 16.41 3.14 -8.75
N GLY A 105 16.82 3.84 -7.70
CA GLY A 105 16.33 3.65 -6.33
C GLY A 105 16.49 4.93 -5.52
N ALA A 106 15.58 5.15 -4.58
CA ALA A 106 15.59 6.28 -3.67
C ALA A 106 15.91 5.82 -2.24
N LEU A 107 16.41 6.75 -1.43
CA LEU A 107 16.72 6.53 -0.03
C LEU A 107 15.47 6.50 0.85
N VAL A 108 15.44 5.59 1.82
CA VAL A 108 14.48 5.63 2.93
C VAL A 108 15.11 6.41 4.07
N LEU A 109 14.45 7.44 4.58
CA LEU A 109 14.94 8.26 5.69
C LEU A 109 14.07 8.05 6.94
N PHE A 110 14.70 7.98 8.10
CA PHE A 110 14.02 7.83 9.38
C PHE A 110 13.82 9.19 10.05
N VAL A 111 12.61 9.44 10.56
CA VAL A 111 12.25 10.66 11.28
C VAL A 111 11.60 10.27 12.59
N LYS A 112 12.13 10.76 13.71
CA LYS A 112 11.56 10.50 15.03
C LYS A 112 10.18 11.14 15.15
N LYS A 113 9.17 10.34 15.47
CA LYS A 113 7.82 10.83 15.77
C LYS A 113 7.77 11.40 17.19
N LYS A 114 6.77 12.27 17.45
CA LYS A 114 6.55 12.87 18.77
C LYS A 114 6.39 11.83 19.88
N ASP A 115 5.86 10.66 19.55
CA ASP A 115 5.56 9.57 20.47
C ASP A 115 6.80 8.69 20.78
N GLY A 116 7.98 9.10 20.31
CA GLY A 116 9.25 8.43 20.58
C GLY A 116 9.59 7.25 19.66
N GLY A 117 8.65 6.87 18.78
CA GLY A 117 8.89 5.88 17.73
C GLY A 117 9.73 6.42 16.56
N ILE A 118 10.30 5.48 15.81
CA ILE A 118 10.85 5.67 14.45
C ILE A 118 9.83 5.12 13.46
#